data_AF-A0A961TKM3-F1
#
_entry.id   AF-A0A961TKM3-F1
#
_cell.length_a   1.000
_cell.length_b   1.000
_cell.length_c   1.000
_cell.angle_alpha   90.00
_cell.angle_beta   90.00
_cell.angle_gamma   90.00
#
_symmetry.space_group_name_H-M   'P 1'
#
loop_
_entity.id
_entity.type
_entity.pdbx_description
1 polymer ?
#
loop_
_entity_poly.entity_id
_entity_poly.type
_entity_poly.pdbx_seq_one_letter_code
_entity_poly.pdbx_strand_id
1 'polypeptide(L)'
;KQMENIRLGFSVCKAVGQFDIGQGAIAEAGRVVAIEGVEGTDEMLARIVRMREIGRMPEDGKHGVLVKTMKPGQDIRADLPAIGPKTVEGAVRAGLRGIAVEAGHSIILEKAATLELARKAGLFIYGASDSDMAKAR
;
A
#
# COMPACT_ATOMS: atom_id res chain seq x y z
N LYS A 1 -5.83 14.97 -0.89
CA LYS A 1 -4.83 14.26 -1.73
C LYS A 1 -4.40 12.91 -1.16
N GLN A 2 -3.49 12.82 -0.17
CA GLN A 2 -3.04 11.50 0.31
C GLN A 2 -4.17 10.68 0.96
N MET A 3 -5.01 11.31 1.78
CA MET A 3 -6.15 10.64 2.40
C MET A 3 -7.17 10.11 1.37
N GLU A 4 -7.34 10.77 0.22
CA GLU A 4 -8.21 10.29 -0.85
C GLU A 4 -7.62 9.02 -1.50
N ASN A 5 -6.31 8.99 -1.73
CA ASN A 5 -5.63 7.81 -2.25
C ASN A 5 -5.66 6.65 -1.25
N ILE A 6 -5.50 6.95 0.05
CA ILE A 6 -5.63 5.96 1.12
C ILE A 6 -7.04 5.33 1.09
N ARG A 7 -8.09 6.15 1.11
CA ARG A 7 -9.50 5.68 1.02
C ARG A 7 -9.76 4.85 -0.22
N LEU A 8 -9.29 5.32 -1.38
CA LEU A 8 -9.45 4.62 -2.65
C LEU A 8 -8.73 3.26 -2.63
N GLY A 9 -7.49 3.23 -2.12
CA GLY A 9 -6.70 2.01 -1.97
C GLY A 9 -7.38 0.99 -1.06
N PHE A 10 -7.88 1.40 0.11
CA PHE A 10 -8.64 0.49 0.99
C PHE A 10 -9.91 -0.02 0.32
N SER A 11 -10.68 0.86 -0.34
CA SER A 11 -11.91 0.46 -1.02
C SER A 11 -11.65 -0.57 -2.12
N VAL A 12 -10.59 -0.42 -2.91
CA VAL A 12 -10.27 -1.38 -3.98
C VAL A 12 -9.71 -2.68 -3.39
N CYS A 13 -8.82 -2.61 -2.40
CA CYS A 13 -8.28 -3.81 -1.75
C CYS A 13 -9.37 -4.67 -1.12
N LYS A 14 -10.33 -4.06 -0.41
CA LYS A 14 -11.46 -4.81 0.16
C LYS A 14 -12.33 -5.44 -0.94
N ALA A 15 -12.54 -4.76 -2.06
CA ALA A 15 -13.34 -5.30 -3.17
C ALA A 15 -12.65 -6.50 -3.86
N VAL A 16 -11.36 -6.39 -4.20
CA VAL A 16 -10.62 -7.50 -4.84
C VAL A 16 -10.33 -8.63 -3.86
N GLY A 17 -10.18 -8.33 -2.58
CA GLY A 17 -9.99 -9.31 -1.52
C GLY A 17 -11.20 -10.23 -1.32
N GLN A 18 -12.41 -9.83 -1.73
CA GLN A 18 -13.59 -10.73 -1.74
C GLN A 18 -13.41 -11.92 -2.69
N PHE A 19 -12.56 -11.78 -3.70
CA PHE A 19 -12.22 -12.81 -4.67
C PHE A 19 -10.86 -13.44 -4.41
N ASP A 20 -10.26 -13.18 -3.24
CA ASP A 20 -8.95 -13.69 -2.84
C ASP A 20 -7.78 -13.30 -3.77
N ILE A 21 -7.94 -12.23 -4.56
CA ILE A 21 -6.94 -11.81 -5.57
C ILE A 21 -5.66 -11.29 -4.92
N GLY A 22 -5.80 -10.47 -3.88
CA GLY A 22 -4.69 -9.82 -3.22
C GLY A 22 -5.14 -8.92 -2.08
N GLN A 23 -4.17 -8.36 -1.36
CA GLN A 23 -4.42 -7.59 -0.14
C GLN A 23 -3.77 -6.20 -0.17
N GLY A 24 -3.16 -5.82 -1.30
CA GLY A 24 -2.46 -4.56 -1.51
C GLY A 24 -2.87 -3.87 -2.80
N ALA A 25 -2.76 -2.54 -2.81
CA ALA A 25 -2.98 -1.70 -4.00
C ALA A 25 -2.18 -0.41 -3.89
N ILE A 26 -1.93 0.22 -5.03
CA ILE A 26 -1.30 1.53 -5.10
C ILE A 26 -2.28 2.51 -5.72
N ALA A 27 -2.55 3.59 -5.01
CA ALA A 27 -3.39 4.68 -5.49
C ALA A 27 -2.57 5.97 -5.60
N GLU A 28 -2.70 6.67 -6.73
CA GLU A 28 -1.95 7.87 -7.05
C GLU A 28 -2.84 8.85 -7.80
N ALA A 29 -2.82 10.13 -7.38
CA ALA A 29 -3.59 11.20 -7.99
C ALA A 29 -5.09 10.85 -8.21
N GLY A 30 -5.73 10.21 -7.23
CA GLY A 30 -7.14 9.84 -7.25
C GLY A 30 -7.48 8.61 -8.10
N ARG A 31 -6.49 7.82 -8.52
CA ARG A 31 -6.69 6.62 -9.35
C ARG A 31 -5.92 5.44 -8.79
N VAL A 32 -6.48 4.23 -8.92
CA VAL A 32 -5.76 2.99 -8.65
C VAL A 32 -4.83 2.70 -9.83
N VAL A 33 -3.54 2.56 -9.57
CA VAL A 33 -2.51 2.36 -10.60
C VAL A 33 -1.91 0.95 -10.56
N ALA A 34 -2.03 0.26 -9.43
CA ALA A 34 -1.73 -1.17 -9.33
C ALA A 34 -2.57 -1.84 -8.24
N ILE A 35 -2.79 -3.13 -8.41
CA ILE A 35 -3.42 -4.05 -7.45
C ILE A 35 -2.48 -5.24 -7.35
N GLU A 36 -2.23 -5.71 -6.14
CA GLU A 36 -1.44 -6.91 -5.85
C GLU A 36 -2.21 -8.14 -6.33
N GLY A 37 -1.55 -9.00 -7.10
CA GLY A 37 -2.03 -10.34 -7.43
C GLY A 37 -1.12 -11.41 -6.85
N VAL A 38 -1.03 -12.53 -7.56
CA VAL A 38 -0.16 -13.68 -7.19
C VAL A 38 1.33 -13.30 -7.14
N GLU A 39 1.75 -12.22 -7.81
CA GLU A 39 3.13 -11.78 -7.82
C GLU A 39 3.61 -11.23 -6.47
N GLY A 40 2.68 -10.81 -5.61
CA GLY A 40 2.97 -10.23 -4.31
C GLY A 40 3.45 -8.77 -4.38
N THR A 41 3.62 -8.19 -3.19
CA THR A 41 3.87 -6.75 -3.03
C THR A 41 5.19 -6.29 -3.69
N ASP A 42 6.25 -7.08 -3.61
CA ASP A 42 7.57 -6.71 -4.12
C ASP A 42 7.58 -6.56 -5.64
N GLU A 43 7.01 -7.54 -6.36
CA GLU A 43 6.87 -7.50 -7.82
C GLU A 43 5.87 -6.43 -8.27
N MET A 44 4.81 -6.18 -7.51
CA MET A 44 3.91 -5.06 -7.79
C MET A 44 4.64 -3.71 -7.71
N LEU A 45 5.51 -3.51 -6.72
CA LEU A 45 6.31 -2.27 -6.60
C LEU A 45 7.34 -2.15 -7.72
N ALA A 46 8.01 -3.24 -8.09
CA ALA A 46 8.92 -3.28 -9.24
C ALA A 46 8.19 -2.93 -10.55
N ARG A 47 6.95 -3.39 -10.72
CA ARG A 47 6.10 -3.03 -11.85
C ARG A 47 5.81 -1.52 -11.90
N ILE A 48 5.59 -0.84 -10.76
CA ILE A 48 5.45 0.62 -10.74
C ILE A 48 6.72 1.32 -11.20
N VAL A 49 7.89 0.89 -10.72
CA VAL A 49 9.19 1.45 -11.15
C VAL A 49 9.29 1.37 -12.67
N ARG A 50 9.08 0.17 -13.24
CA ARG A 50 9.12 -0.06 -14.69
C ARG A 50 8.16 0.84 -15.45
N MET A 51 6.92 1.00 -14.98
CA MET A 51 5.92 1.85 -15.65
C MET A 51 6.32 3.32 -15.70
N ARG A 52 7.02 3.83 -14.67
CA ARG A 52 7.60 5.18 -14.70
C ARG A 52 8.76 5.28 -15.68
N GLU A 53 9.68 4.32 -15.66
CA GLU A 53 10.85 4.29 -16.56
C GLU A 53 10.45 4.32 -18.04
N ILE A 54 9.37 3.63 -18.41
CA ILE A 54 8.86 3.62 -19.80
C ILE A 54 7.89 4.78 -20.10
N GLY A 55 7.77 5.77 -19.22
CA GLY A 55 6.95 6.98 -19.42
C GLY A 55 5.43 6.73 -19.43
N ARG A 56 4.96 5.61 -18.87
CA ARG A 56 3.52 5.29 -18.77
C ARG A 56 2.90 5.80 -17.47
N MET A 57 3.72 6.25 -16.54
CA MET A 57 3.33 6.92 -15.30
C MET A 57 4.21 8.16 -15.08
N PRO A 58 3.73 9.21 -14.39
CA PRO A 58 4.53 10.39 -14.07
C PRO A 58 5.82 10.00 -13.34
N GLU A 59 6.92 10.74 -13.55
CA GLU A 59 8.17 10.44 -12.84
C GLU A 59 8.07 10.74 -11.34
N ASP A 60 7.32 11.77 -10.95
CA ASP A 60 7.19 12.16 -9.56
C ASP A 60 5.96 11.54 -8.89
N GLY A 61 6.15 10.35 -8.33
CA GLY A 61 5.15 9.61 -7.53
C GLY A 61 4.73 10.28 -6.21
N LYS A 62 4.87 11.60 -6.08
CA LYS A 62 4.65 12.43 -4.87
C LYS A 62 3.24 12.29 -4.28
N HIS A 63 2.32 11.67 -5.01
CA HIS A 63 0.95 11.39 -4.56
C HIS A 63 0.63 9.90 -4.43
N GLY A 64 1.55 8.99 -4.75
CA GLY A 64 1.33 7.56 -4.66
C GLY A 64 1.33 7.05 -3.23
N VAL A 65 0.37 6.22 -2.88
CA VAL A 65 0.29 5.54 -1.58
C VAL A 65 0.07 4.05 -1.82
N LEU A 66 0.95 3.22 -1.25
CA LEU A 66 0.71 1.79 -1.11
C LEU A 66 -0.26 1.57 0.05
N VAL A 67 -1.34 0.84 -0.17
CA VAL A 67 -2.28 0.41 0.86
C VAL A 67 -2.18 -1.10 1.00
N LYS A 68 -2.18 -1.60 2.24
CA LYS A 68 -2.41 -3.02 2.55
C LYS A 68 -3.48 -3.18 3.62
N THR A 69 -4.34 -4.18 3.47
CA THR A 69 -5.49 -4.41 4.36
C THR A 69 -5.82 -5.89 4.43
N MET A 70 -6.41 -6.33 5.53
CA MET A 70 -6.83 -7.72 5.63
C MET A 70 -7.99 -7.97 4.66
N LYS A 71 -7.96 -9.09 3.94
CA LYS A 71 -9.03 -9.48 3.01
C LYS A 71 -10.32 -9.77 3.81
N PRO A 72 -11.51 -9.45 3.26
CA PRO A 72 -12.76 -9.84 3.90
C PRO A 72 -12.84 -11.36 4.11
N GLY A 73 -13.18 -11.80 5.33
CA GLY A 73 -13.31 -13.21 5.67
C GLY A 73 -11.98 -13.97 5.86
N GLN A 74 -10.84 -13.29 5.79
CA GLN A 74 -9.55 -13.87 6.14
C GLN A 74 -9.52 -14.25 7.63
N ASP A 75 -9.08 -15.48 7.94
CA ASP A 75 -8.89 -15.90 9.32
C ASP A 75 -7.74 -15.09 9.93
N ILE A 76 -8.01 -14.39 11.03
CA ILE A 76 -7.01 -13.60 11.76
C ILE A 76 -5.89 -14.48 12.36
N ARG A 77 -6.13 -15.78 12.54
CA ARG A 77 -5.14 -16.76 12.97
C ARG A 77 -4.24 -17.21 11.82
N ALA A 78 -4.62 -16.94 10.59
CA ALA A 78 -3.72 -17.05 9.44
C ALA A 78 -2.78 -15.84 9.42
N ASP A 79 -2.09 -15.63 8.30
CA ASP A 79 -1.10 -14.57 8.19
C ASP A 79 -1.77 -13.22 7.94
N LEU A 80 -1.45 -12.21 8.76
CA LEU A 80 -1.91 -10.83 8.57
C LEU A 80 -1.10 -10.13 7.48
N PRO A 81 -1.67 -9.11 6.81
CA PRO A 81 -0.90 -8.26 5.90
C PRO A 81 0.33 -7.67 6.61
N ALA A 82 1.51 -7.86 6.03
CA ALA A 82 2.76 -7.37 6.60
C ALA A 82 3.43 -6.31 5.72
N ILE A 83 4.09 -5.35 6.40
CA ILE A 83 5.07 -4.44 5.80
C ILE A 83 6.39 -4.53 6.58
N GLY A 84 7.51 -4.31 5.91
CA GLY A 84 8.83 -4.33 6.53
C GLY A 84 9.84 -3.44 5.81
N PRO A 85 11.15 -3.55 6.13
CA PRO A 85 12.18 -2.71 5.51
C PRO A 85 12.17 -2.82 3.98
N LYS A 86 12.04 -4.04 3.43
CA LYS A 86 11.92 -4.29 1.99
C LYS A 86 10.74 -3.56 1.34
N THR A 87 9.59 -3.52 2.01
CA THR A 87 8.42 -2.80 1.52
C THR A 87 8.68 -1.30 1.45
N VAL A 88 9.37 -0.74 2.46
CA VAL A 88 9.76 0.68 2.46
C VAL A 88 10.74 0.96 1.33
N GLU A 89 11.79 0.16 1.16
CA GLU A 89 12.74 0.31 0.06
C GLU A 89 12.05 0.26 -1.30
N GLY A 90 11.17 -0.72 -1.50
CA GLY A 90 10.40 -0.86 -2.73
C GLY A 90 9.49 0.34 -2.99
N ALA A 91 8.81 0.83 -1.95
CA ALA A 91 7.96 2.02 -2.06
C ALA A 91 8.76 3.29 -2.38
N VAL A 92 9.96 3.45 -1.79
CA VAL A 92 10.88 4.55 -2.12
C VAL A 92 11.36 4.45 -3.57
N ARG A 93 11.79 3.26 -4.02
CA ARG A 93 12.19 3.04 -5.43
C ARG A 93 11.05 3.34 -6.40
N ALA A 94 9.82 2.95 -6.05
CA ALA A 94 8.61 3.24 -6.82
C ALA A 94 8.17 4.72 -6.77
N GLY A 95 8.90 5.58 -6.05
CA GLY A 95 8.64 7.01 -5.92
C GLY A 95 7.41 7.34 -5.08
N LEU A 96 6.90 6.40 -4.28
CA LEU A 96 5.68 6.59 -3.50
C LEU A 96 5.91 7.57 -2.33
N ARG A 97 4.84 8.23 -1.90
CA ARG A 97 4.86 9.16 -0.78
C ARG A 97 4.62 8.50 0.57
N GLY A 98 3.95 7.34 0.59
CA GLY A 98 3.63 6.67 1.83
C GLY A 98 3.08 5.27 1.68
N ILE A 99 2.96 4.63 2.83
CA ILE A 99 2.34 3.31 3.02
C ILE A 99 1.22 3.48 4.06
N ALA A 100 0.04 2.96 3.77
CA ALA A 100 -1.06 2.89 4.72
C ALA A 100 -1.45 1.43 4.97
N VAL A 101 -1.69 1.11 6.23
CA VAL A 101 -2.08 -0.23 6.68
C VAL A 101 -3.30 -0.14 7.59
N GLU A 102 -4.10 -1.20 7.65
CA GLU A 102 -5.26 -1.28 8.53
C GLU A 102 -4.81 -1.40 9.99
N ALA A 103 -5.20 -0.44 10.83
CA ALA A 103 -4.84 -0.47 12.25
C ALA A 103 -5.44 -1.71 12.92
N GLY A 104 -4.62 -2.43 13.71
CA GLY A 104 -5.01 -3.66 14.38
C GLY A 104 -5.07 -4.91 13.49
N HIS A 105 -4.99 -4.76 12.16
CA HIS A 105 -5.08 -5.88 11.20
C HIS A 105 -3.89 -5.90 10.24
N SER A 106 -2.72 -5.49 10.70
CA SER A 106 -1.48 -5.51 9.91
C SER A 106 -0.26 -5.60 10.82
N ILE A 107 0.79 -6.25 10.32
CA ILE A 107 2.06 -6.45 11.03
C ILE A 107 3.13 -5.52 10.43
N ILE A 108 3.90 -4.87 11.30
CA ILE A 108 5.13 -4.17 10.90
C ILE A 108 6.31 -5.03 11.34
N LEU A 109 6.92 -5.72 10.37
CA LEU A 109 8.15 -6.49 10.56
C LEU A 109 9.28 -5.54 10.94
N GLU A 110 10.16 -5.96 11.85
CA GLU A 110 11.33 -5.19 12.29
C GLU A 110 10.97 -3.72 12.58
N LYS A 111 9.88 -3.50 13.33
CA LYS A 111 9.22 -2.19 13.49
C LYS A 111 10.16 -1.00 13.64
N ALA A 112 11.17 -1.08 14.51
CA ALA A 112 12.13 0.00 14.71
C ALA A 112 12.92 0.33 13.43
N ALA A 113 13.44 -0.69 12.73
CA ALA A 113 14.17 -0.53 11.49
C ALA A 113 13.27 -0.02 10.36
N THR A 114 12.06 -0.58 10.22
CA THR A 114 11.08 -0.16 9.21
C THR A 114 10.69 1.31 9.37
N LEU A 115 10.40 1.75 10.61
CA LEU A 115 10.01 3.13 10.88
C LEU A 115 11.19 4.10 10.67
N GLU A 116 12.41 3.74 11.09
CA GLU A 116 13.57 4.61 10.89
C GLU A 116 13.94 4.74 9.41
N LEU A 117 13.84 3.66 8.64
CA LEU A 117 14.05 3.70 7.20
C LEU A 117 13.04 4.61 6.50
N ALA A 118 11.75 4.48 6.85
CA ALA A 118 10.69 5.34 6.31
C ALA A 118 10.93 6.81 6.67
N ARG A 119 11.32 7.10 7.92
CA ARG A 119 11.65 8.44 8.39
C ARG A 119 12.81 9.06 7.60
N LYS A 120 13.91 8.32 7.42
CA LYS A 120 15.09 8.75 6.64
C LYS A 120 14.73 9.03 5.18
N ALA A 121 13.83 8.25 4.61
CA ALA A 121 13.38 8.43 3.23
C ALA A 121 12.31 9.51 3.04
N GLY A 122 11.79 10.10 4.13
CA GLY A 122 10.66 11.03 4.07
C GLY A 122 9.34 10.37 3.62
N LEU A 123 9.25 9.05 3.75
CA LEU A 123 8.07 8.24 3.42
C LEU A 123 7.22 8.08 4.69
N PHE A 124 5.93 8.42 4.61
CA PHE A 124 5.04 8.25 5.77
C PHE A 124 4.55 6.80 5.89
N ILE A 125 4.36 6.33 7.12
CA ILE A 125 3.60 5.11 7.42
C ILE A 125 2.36 5.52 8.22
N TYR A 126 1.18 5.09 7.79
CA TYR A 126 -0.10 5.46 8.39
C TYR A 126 -0.90 4.22 8.80
N GLY A 127 -1.33 4.16 10.05
CA GLY A 127 -2.31 3.17 10.52
C GLY A 127 -3.72 3.74 10.39
N ALA A 128 -4.49 3.23 9.43
CA ALA A 128 -5.84 3.71 9.16
C ALA A 128 -6.86 3.10 10.10
N SER A 129 -7.72 3.96 10.65
CA SER A 129 -8.89 3.56 11.43
C SER A 129 -10.06 3.17 10.52
N ASP A 130 -11.11 2.55 11.09
CA ASP A 130 -12.34 2.25 10.35
C ASP A 130 -12.97 3.50 9.71
N SER A 131 -12.92 4.65 10.40
CA SER A 131 -13.41 5.92 9.85
C SER A 131 -12.58 6.44 8.67
N ASP A 132 -11.29 6.10 8.61
CA ASP A 132 -10.43 6.45 7.48
C ASP A 132 -10.69 5.57 6.27
N MET A 133 -11.11 4.32 6.49
CA MET A 133 -11.40 3.34 5.44
C MET A 133 -12.84 3.40 4.91
N ALA A 134 -13.75 3.99 5.67
CA ALA A 134 -15.13 4.19 5.25
C ALA A 134 -15.18 5.01 3.94
N LYS A 135 -16.01 4.58 2.98
CA LYS A 135 -16.24 5.35 1.75
C LYS A 135 -16.69 6.76 2.13
N ALA A 136 -16.08 7.77 1.51
CA ALA A 136 -16.67 9.11 1.50
C ALA A 136 -18.10 8.97 0.96
N ARG A 137 -19.08 9.40 1.76
CA ARG A 137 -20.48 9.44 1.35
C ARG A 137 -20.67 10.30 0.11
#